data_AF-A0A7X0G235-F1
#
_entry.id   AF-A0A7X0G235-F1
#
_cell.length_a   1.000
_cell.length_b   1.000
_cell.length_c   1.000
_cell.angle_alpha   90.00
_cell.angle_beta   90.00
_cell.angle_gamma   90.00
#
_symmetry.space_group_name_H-M   'P 1'
#
loop_
_entity.id
_entity.type
_entity.pdbx_description
1 polymer ?
#
loop_
_entity_poly.entity_id
_entity_poly.type
_entity_poly.pdbx_seq_one_letter_code
_entity_poly.pdbx_strand_id
1 'polypeptide(L)'
;MGGTDCGAYRIGLGVYAIGRLAGTEADALSAHLSGCPPCRDELARLRGVAELLARSARQGNGAAPPRPGPVRKRGSAGRGPRTGASGTGLSASCAYGAAGPGRSR
;
A
#
# COMPACT_ATOMS: atom_id res chain seq x y z
N MET A 1 10.22 -5.83 45.80
CA MET A 1 9.66 -6.92 44.98
C MET A 1 8.35 -6.45 44.32
N GLY A 2 8.41 -5.65 43.26
CA GLY A 2 7.23 -5.26 42.44
C GLY A 2 7.09 -6.17 41.22
N GLY A 3 7.41 -7.44 41.40
CA GLY A 3 7.98 -8.32 40.38
C GLY A 3 7.01 -9.18 39.57
N THR A 4 5.70 -9.05 39.72
CA THR A 4 4.78 -9.88 38.92
C THR A 4 4.21 -9.08 37.76
N ASP A 5 4.98 -9.17 36.67
CA ASP A 5 4.60 -8.99 35.27
C ASP A 5 4.65 -7.60 34.62
N CYS A 6 5.64 -6.78 34.98
CA CYS A 6 5.99 -5.63 34.12
C CYS A 6 6.33 -6.05 32.68
N GLY A 7 6.78 -7.29 32.48
CA GLY A 7 7.16 -7.85 31.18
C GLY A 7 6.00 -7.87 30.18
N ALA A 8 4.85 -8.42 30.55
CA ALA A 8 3.68 -8.45 29.68
C ALA A 8 3.18 -7.05 29.31
N TYR A 9 3.18 -6.11 30.26
CA TYR A 9 2.71 -4.76 30.01
C TYR A 9 3.69 -3.92 29.17
N ARG A 10 5.00 -4.18 29.28
CA ARG A 10 6.03 -3.41 28.57
C ARG A 10 5.87 -3.47 27.05
N ILE A 11 5.49 -4.63 26.51
CA ILE A 11 5.24 -4.82 25.08
C ILE A 11 4.08 -3.93 24.60
N GLY A 12 3.03 -3.78 25.43
CA GLY A 12 1.86 -2.95 25.14
C GLY A 12 2.11 -1.44 25.20
N LEU A 13 3.16 -0.97 25.88
CA LEU A 13 3.41 0.47 26.09
C LEU A 13 3.56 1.26 24.79
N GLY A 14 4.19 0.69 23.77
CA GLY A 14 4.36 1.35 22.47
C GLY A 14 3.02 1.56 21.75
N VAL A 15 2.20 0.51 21.70
CA VAL A 15 0.87 0.53 21.07
C VAL A 15 -0.08 1.46 21.83
N TYR A 16 0.02 1.47 23.16
CA TYR A 16 -0.69 2.40 24.02
C TYR A 16 -0.26 3.86 23.79
N ALA A 17 1.05 4.12 23.65
CA ALA A 17 1.59 5.48 23.43
C ALA A 17 1.09 6.12 22.13
N ILE A 18 0.88 5.32 21.07
CA ILE A 18 0.33 5.80 19.79
C ILE A 18 -1.21 5.76 19.73
N GLY A 19 -1.89 5.45 20.85
CA GLY A 19 -3.35 5.41 20.92
C GLY A 19 -3.99 4.26 20.13
N ARG A 20 -3.28 3.15 19.97
CA ARG A 20 -3.74 1.99 19.21
C ARG A 20 -4.18 0.79 20.05
N LEU A 21 -3.89 0.79 21.35
CA LEU A 21 -4.32 -0.24 22.28
C LEU A 21 -5.74 0.07 22.75
N ALA A 22 -6.63 -0.92 22.78
CA ALA A 22 -8.06 -0.70 23.04
C ALA A 22 -8.66 -1.82 23.90
N GLY A 23 -9.85 -1.55 24.44
CA GLY A 23 -10.61 -2.52 25.23
C GLY A 23 -9.90 -2.93 26.51
N THR A 24 -10.13 -4.18 26.91
CA THR A 24 -9.66 -4.75 28.18
C THR A 24 -8.14 -4.71 28.33
N GLU A 25 -7.38 -4.76 27.24
CA GLU A 25 -5.91 -4.67 27.27
C GLU A 25 -5.45 -3.25 27.66
N ALA A 26 -6.13 -2.21 27.17
CA ALA A 26 -5.82 -0.83 27.54
C ALA A 26 -6.21 -0.55 28.99
N ASP A 27 -7.33 -1.11 29.46
CA ASP A 27 -7.78 -0.98 30.85
C ASP A 27 -6.81 -1.67 31.82
N ALA A 28 -6.39 -2.90 31.49
CA ALA A 28 -5.41 -3.65 32.28
C ALA A 28 -4.06 -2.93 32.37
N LEU A 29 -3.58 -2.40 31.22
CA LEU A 29 -2.35 -1.61 31.20
C LEU A 29 -2.48 -0.31 32.01
N SER A 30 -3.62 0.37 31.90
CA SER A 30 -3.89 1.60 32.67
C SER A 30 -3.91 1.33 34.18
N ALA A 31 -4.53 0.21 34.60
CA ALA A 31 -4.51 -0.25 35.98
C ALA A 31 -3.08 -0.52 36.47
N HIS A 32 -2.25 -1.20 35.66
CA HIS A 32 -0.84 -1.41 36.00
C HIS A 32 -0.05 -0.10 36.14
N LEU A 33 -0.25 0.85 35.23
CA LEU A 33 0.43 2.15 35.25
C LEU A 33 0.11 2.97 36.51
N SER A 34 -1.07 2.78 37.11
CA SER A 34 -1.43 3.44 38.37
C SER A 34 -0.51 3.06 39.53
N GLY A 35 0.02 1.83 39.53
CA GLY A 35 0.86 1.26 40.60
C GLY A 35 2.35 1.13 40.26
N CYS A 36 2.75 1.33 39.00
CA CYS A 36 4.11 1.02 38.54
C CYS A 36 4.87 2.27 38.03
N PRO A 37 5.66 2.94 38.89
CA PRO A 37 6.53 4.05 38.46
C PRO A 37 7.47 3.72 37.29
N PRO A 38 8.17 2.56 37.27
CA PRO A 38 9.08 2.23 36.16
C PRO A 38 8.40 2.19 34.78
N CYS A 39 7.19 1.61 34.70
CA CYS A 39 6.44 1.55 33.45
C CYS A 39 5.86 2.92 33.05
N ARG A 40 5.55 3.81 34.01
CA ARG A 40 5.20 5.21 33.72
C ARG A 40 6.38 5.98 33.13
N ASP A 41 7.58 5.79 33.66
CA ASP A 41 8.80 6.43 33.14
C ASP A 41 9.11 5.94 31.72
N GLU A 42 8.90 4.66 31.47
CA GLU A 42 9.05 4.08 30.13
C GLU A 42 8.01 4.64 29.15
N LEU A 43 6.75 4.72 29.56
CA LEU A 43 5.71 5.35 28.75
C LEU A 43 6.03 6.82 28.43
N ALA A 44 6.57 7.57 29.38
CA ALA A 44 6.97 8.96 29.18
C ALA A 44 8.08 9.08 28.10
N ARG A 45 9.07 8.18 28.12
CA ARG A 45 10.11 8.11 27.07
C ARG A 45 9.51 7.81 25.69
N LEU A 46 8.54 6.90 25.62
CA LEU A 46 7.88 6.52 24.36
C LEU A 46 6.98 7.62 23.79
N ARG A 47 6.34 8.43 24.64
CA ARG A 47 5.45 9.52 24.20
C ARG A 47 6.16 10.54 23.31
N GLY A 48 7.41 10.90 23.62
CA GLY A 48 8.19 11.80 22.77
C GLY A 48 8.37 11.25 21.34
N VAL A 49 8.59 9.94 21.21
CA VAL A 49 8.68 9.26 19.90
C VAL A 49 7.31 9.22 19.21
N ALA A 50 6.25 8.90 19.95
CA ALA A 50 4.89 8.86 19.42
C ALA A 50 4.43 10.22 18.86
N GLU A 51 4.77 11.33 19.53
CA GLU A 51 4.49 12.69 19.07
C GLU A 51 5.21 13.03 17.77
N LEU A 52 6.48 12.63 17.65
CA LEU A 52 7.27 12.80 16.43
C LEU A 52 6.64 12.02 15.26
N LEU A 53 6.26 10.76 15.49
CA LEU A 53 5.57 9.93 14.50
C LEU A 53 4.22 10.54 14.08
N ALA A 54 3.43 11.03 15.04
CA ALA A 54 2.15 11.67 14.75
C ALA A 54 2.33 12.94 13.89
N ARG A 55 3.39 13.72 14.13
CA ARG A 55 3.73 14.89 13.30
C ARG A 55 4.10 14.48 11.88
N SER A 56 4.96 13.47 11.73
CA SER A 56 5.36 12.94 10.42
C SER A 56 4.18 12.39 9.63
N ALA A 57 3.27 11.65 10.29
CA ALA A 57 2.05 11.14 9.67
C ALA A 57 1.16 12.26 9.13
N ARG A 58 1.01 13.38 9.85
CA ARG A 58 0.25 14.55 9.37
C ARG A 58 0.93 15.22 8.17
N GLN A 59 2.25 15.32 8.17
CA GLN A 59 3.01 15.95 7.09
C GLN A 59 3.03 15.09 5.81
N GLY A 60 3.12 13.76 5.95
CA GLY A 60 3.08 12.81 4.83
C GLY A 60 1.69 12.64 4.19
N ASN A 61 0.64 13.14 4.83
CA ASN A 61 -0.73 13.18 4.28
C ASN A 61 -0.97 14.39 3.36
N GLY A 62 0.02 15.27 3.16
CA GLY A 62 0.02 16.13 1.99
C GLY A 62 0.10 15.24 0.76
N ALA A 63 -0.96 15.23 -0.07
CA ALA A 63 -1.17 14.33 -1.20
C ALA A 63 0.17 13.85 -1.81
N ALA A 64 0.48 12.56 -1.63
CA ALA A 64 1.57 11.95 -2.36
C ALA A 64 1.38 12.32 -3.85
N PRO A 65 2.40 12.89 -4.53
CA PRO A 65 2.25 13.19 -5.94
C PRO A 65 1.79 11.92 -6.64
N PRO A 66 0.85 12.01 -7.61
CA PRO A 66 0.34 10.83 -8.28
C PRO A 66 1.53 10.02 -8.77
N ARG A 67 1.63 8.77 -8.32
CA ARG A 67 2.66 7.85 -8.81
C ARG A 67 2.54 7.86 -10.33
N PRO A 68 3.62 8.12 -11.08
CA PRO A 68 3.54 8.11 -12.53
C PRO A 68 3.06 6.72 -12.95
N GLY A 69 1.83 6.67 -13.47
CA GLY A 69 1.27 5.46 -14.04
C GLY A 69 2.10 5.03 -15.26
N PRO A 70 2.02 3.76 -15.68
CA PRO A 70 2.76 3.29 -16.85
C PRO A 70 2.43 4.19 -18.06
N VAL A 71 3.47 4.84 -18.59
CA VAL A 71 3.36 5.68 -19.79
C VAL A 71 3.02 4.77 -20.96
N ARG A 72 1.72 4.72 -21.30
CA ARG A 72 1.27 4.09 -22.54
C ARG A 72 1.80 4.98 -23.66
N LYS A 73 2.87 4.56 -24.35
CA LYS A 73 3.25 5.23 -25.61
C LYS A 73 2.03 5.18 -26.52
N ARG A 74 1.41 6.35 -26.76
CA ARG A 74 0.41 6.49 -27.80
C ARG A 74 1.17 6.35 -29.11
N GLY A 75 1.24 5.13 -29.63
CA GLY A 75 1.70 4.92 -30.99
C GLY A 75 0.79 5.75 -31.90
N SER A 76 1.37 6.69 -32.64
CA SER A 76 0.67 7.30 -33.76
C SER A 76 0.32 6.19 -34.73
N ALA A 77 -0.96 6.01 -35.06
CA ALA A 77 -1.35 5.21 -36.21
C ALA A 77 -0.79 5.92 -37.44
N GLY A 78 0.37 5.47 -37.92
CA GLY A 78 1.01 6.01 -39.10
C GLY A 78 0.04 5.93 -40.27
N ARG A 79 -0.45 7.08 -40.72
CA ARG A 79 -1.14 7.20 -42.01
C ARG A 79 -0.05 7.42 -43.06
N GLY A 80 0.67 6.35 -43.38
CA GLY A 80 1.62 6.36 -44.49
C GLY A 80 0.86 6.55 -45.81
N PRO A 81 1.39 7.32 -46.78
CA PRO A 81 0.77 7.44 -48.09
C PRO A 81 0.80 6.08 -48.78
N ARG A 82 -0.36 5.57 -49.20
CA ARG A 82 -0.42 4.38 -50.07
C ARG A 82 -0.03 4.80 -51.48
N THR A 83 1.25 4.97 -51.71
CA THR A 83 1.79 5.17 -53.05
C THR A 83 1.88 3.82 -53.77
N GLY A 84 0.93 3.60 -54.68
CA GLY A 84 1.08 2.86 -55.94
C GLY A 84 1.77 1.50 -55.95
N ALA A 85 1.00 0.46 -56.24
CA ALA A 85 1.47 -0.64 -57.09
C ALA A 85 0.31 -1.11 -57.96
N SER A 86 0.13 -0.43 -59.11
CA SER A 86 -0.44 -1.06 -60.30
C SER A 86 0.67 -1.89 -60.94
N GLY A 87 0.47 -3.20 -61.10
CA GLY A 87 1.44 -4.08 -61.73
C GLY A 87 0.90 -5.50 -61.88
N THR A 88 0.54 -5.81 -63.11
CA THR A 88 0.10 -7.07 -63.74
C THR A 88 0.85 -8.36 -63.34
N GLY A 89 0.10 -9.46 -63.16
CA GLY A 89 0.56 -10.87 -63.01
C GLY A 89 0.80 -11.26 -61.54
N LEU A 90 0.42 -12.42 -60.99
CA LEU A 90 0.31 -13.78 -61.52
C LEU A 90 -0.63 -14.63 -60.63
N SER A 91 -1.30 -15.61 -61.25
CA SER A 91 -2.09 -16.76 -60.76
C SER A 91 -2.66 -16.80 -59.34
N ALA A 92 -3.98 -16.62 -59.24
CA ALA A 92 -4.80 -17.05 -58.11
C ALA A 92 -5.10 -18.56 -58.21
N SER A 93 -4.54 -19.36 -57.30
CA SER A 93 -5.08 -20.67 -56.96
C SER A 93 -5.65 -20.62 -55.55
N CYS A 94 -6.97 -20.82 -55.46
CA CYS A 94 -7.72 -20.87 -54.23
C CYS A 94 -7.30 -22.06 -53.37
N ALA A 95 -6.85 -21.81 -52.13
CA ALA A 95 -6.92 -22.81 -51.07
C ALA A 95 -8.21 -22.55 -50.27
N TYR A 96 -9.19 -23.44 -50.45
CA TYR A 96 -10.41 -23.53 -49.64
C TYR A 96 -10.12 -24.24 -48.30
N GLY A 97 -10.76 -23.77 -47.22
CA GLY A 97 -10.93 -24.48 -45.93
C GLY A 97 -9.77 -24.29 -44.94
N ALA A 98 -9.97 -24.02 -43.65
CA ALA A 98 -10.94 -24.65 -42.77
C ALA A 98 -11.60 -23.68 -41.77
N ALA A 99 -12.83 -24.03 -41.41
CA ALA A 99 -13.69 -23.37 -40.44
C ALA A 99 -13.18 -23.50 -39.00
N GLY A 100 -13.33 -22.43 -38.23
CA GLY A 100 -13.30 -22.44 -36.77
C GLY A 100 -14.34 -21.45 -36.24
N PRO A 101 -15.42 -21.90 -35.59
CA PRO A 101 -16.53 -21.04 -35.18
C PRO A 101 -16.18 -20.19 -33.96
N GLY A 102 -16.76 -18.99 -33.95
CA GLY A 102 -16.53 -17.94 -32.98
C GLY A 102 -17.00 -18.26 -31.56
N ARG A 103 -16.39 -17.55 -30.61
CA ARG A 103 -16.89 -17.44 -29.24
C ARG A 103 -17.35 -16.00 -29.02
N SER A 104 -18.67 -15.80 -28.98
CA SER A 104 -19.28 -14.59 -28.46
C SER A 104 -19.29 -14.62 -26.93
N ARG A 105 -18.99 -13.44 -26.36
CA ARG A 105 -19.24 -12.90 -25.01
C ARG A 105 -19.22 -13.85 -23.83
#